data_AF-A0AAW8KZQ2-F1
#
_entry.id   AF-A0AAW8KZQ2-F1
#
_cell.length_a   1.000
_cell.length_b   1.000
_cell.length_c   1.000
_cell.angle_alpha   90.00
_cell.angle_beta   90.00
_cell.angle_gamma   90.00
#
_symmetry.space_group_name_H-M   'P 1'
#
loop_
_entity.id
_entity.type
_entity.pdbx_description
1 polymer ?
#
loop_
_entity_poly.entity_id
_entity_poly.type
_entity_poly.pdbx_seq_one_letter_code
_entity_poly.pdbx_strand_id
1 'polypeptide(L)'
;QLHKDGILNAQDQADEPQCFYLNIRLDGYSDPSLFSVAQQLRHWFYENLSLGIPFRSADEVKDVLFQVLYQEIIQFMQFYCRTWGIQIAGSSNFQTFCYRLMDSLAIGQIYYLIQTALEYLYKQKALQPRNEKFINTNLLKKTLEQYRERALAEKWETSMLPRPHNIPYSKMSYILLNRFLGYDEQIFVQPVWKAWRKIEPRLNFYSVKRCMHCGSNDLSVDYDAADYVSLICQRCKHQDHYFTH
;
A
#
# COMPACT_ATOMS: atom_id res chain seq x y z
N GLN A 1 -18.39 5.49 -4.31
CA GLN A 1 -18.52 4.04 -4.08
C GLN A 1 -18.98 3.84 -2.65
N LEU A 2 -18.16 4.18 -1.64
CA LEU A 2 -18.50 4.07 -0.20
C LEU A 2 -19.86 4.68 0.26
N HIS A 3 -20.28 5.83 -0.27
CA HIS A 3 -21.61 6.40 0.01
C HIS A 3 -22.75 5.65 -0.72
N LYS A 4 -22.48 5.13 -1.92
CA LYS A 4 -23.45 4.29 -2.67
C LYS A 4 -23.60 2.91 -2.04
N ASP A 5 -22.54 2.44 -1.38
CA ASP A 5 -22.50 1.15 -0.69
C ASP A 5 -23.10 1.24 0.74
N GLY A 6 -23.64 2.40 1.13
CA GLY A 6 -24.31 2.61 2.43
C GLY A 6 -23.36 2.65 3.63
N ILE A 7 -22.06 2.76 3.39
CA ILE A 7 -21.01 2.73 4.42
C ILE A 7 -20.80 4.13 5.02
N LEU A 8 -20.92 5.18 4.20
CA LEU A 8 -20.80 6.58 4.63
C LEU A 8 -22.12 7.32 4.40
N ASN A 9 -22.62 7.97 5.46
CA ASN A 9 -23.78 8.85 5.39
C ASN A 9 -23.30 10.31 5.44
N ALA A 10 -23.93 11.17 4.64
CA ALA A 10 -23.74 12.61 4.70
C ALA A 10 -24.73 13.24 5.70
N GLN A 11 -24.33 14.31 6.38
CA GLN A 11 -25.29 15.19 7.08
C GLN A 11 -25.89 16.18 6.08
N ASP A 12 -27.22 16.24 6.02
CA ASP A 12 -27.98 17.22 5.23
C ASP A 12 -28.00 18.60 5.90
N GLN A 13 -26.83 19.15 6.24
CA GLN A 13 -26.72 20.53 6.72
C GLN A 13 -25.90 21.36 5.74
N ALA A 14 -26.58 22.34 5.14
CA ALA A 14 -26.20 23.02 3.92
C ALA A 14 -25.01 24.01 4.01
N ASP A 15 -24.36 24.15 5.18
CA ASP A 15 -23.37 25.23 5.39
C ASP A 15 -22.06 24.83 6.10
N GLU A 16 -21.78 23.54 6.33
CA GLU A 16 -20.49 23.08 6.87
C GLU A 16 -19.71 22.18 5.90
N PRO A 17 -18.36 22.11 5.98
CA PRO A 17 -17.57 21.19 5.17
C PRO A 17 -18.09 19.77 5.37
N GLN A 18 -18.46 19.10 4.26
CA GLN A 18 -19.13 17.80 4.23
C GLN A 18 -18.55 16.82 5.27
N CYS A 19 -19.24 16.69 6.41
CA CYS A 19 -18.94 15.71 7.43
C CYS A 19 -19.57 14.37 7.02
N PHE A 20 -18.72 13.35 6.86
CA PHE A 20 -19.13 11.97 6.58
C PHE A 20 -18.97 11.13 7.84
N TYR A 21 -20.02 10.39 8.22
CA TYR A 21 -19.99 9.44 9.32
C TYR A 21 -20.24 8.02 8.82
N LEU A 22 -19.68 7.05 9.53
CA LEU A 22 -19.80 5.63 9.21
C LEU A 22 -21.12 5.09 9.74
N ASN A 23 -21.84 4.31 8.92
CA ASN A 23 -23.06 3.63 9.34
C ASN A 23 -22.72 2.35 10.13
N ILE A 24 -22.24 2.53 11.36
CA ILE A 24 -21.92 1.42 12.27
C ILE A 24 -22.81 1.61 13.50
N ARG A 25 -23.76 0.70 13.72
CA ARG A 25 -24.51 0.66 14.99
C ARG A 25 -23.56 0.19 16.09
N LEU A 26 -23.05 1.14 16.87
CA LEU A 26 -22.43 0.85 18.15
C LEU A 26 -23.48 1.09 19.22
N ASP A 27 -23.91 0.03 19.90
CA ASP A 27 -24.85 0.15 21.00
C ASP A 27 -24.29 1.10 22.08
N GLY A 28 -24.94 2.26 22.24
CA GLY A 28 -24.82 3.10 23.43
C GLY A 28 -23.67 4.11 23.51
N TYR A 29 -22.86 4.31 22.46
CA TYR A 29 -21.82 5.35 22.45
C TYR A 29 -22.00 6.34 21.30
N SER A 30 -21.62 7.60 21.53
CA SER A 30 -21.59 8.65 20.51
C SER A 30 -20.86 8.19 19.25
N ASP A 31 -21.47 8.37 18.09
CA ASP A 31 -20.96 7.89 16.81
C ASP A 31 -19.50 8.32 16.60
N PRO A 32 -18.55 7.37 16.48
CA PRO A 32 -17.15 7.71 16.34
C PRO A 32 -16.89 8.34 14.97
N SER A 33 -16.17 9.46 14.96
CA SER A 33 -15.69 10.09 13.72
C SER A 33 -14.86 9.11 12.88
N LEU A 34 -14.84 9.34 11.56
CA LEU A 34 -14.00 8.54 10.64
C LEU A 34 -12.51 8.60 11.04
N PHE A 35 -12.07 9.74 11.60
CA PHE A 35 -10.74 9.91 12.15
C PHE A 35 -10.47 8.98 13.34
N SER A 36 -11.37 8.95 14.33
CA SER A 36 -11.23 8.06 15.49
C SER A 36 -11.29 6.58 15.12
N VAL A 37 -12.16 6.19 14.19
CA VAL A 37 -12.22 4.80 13.70
C VAL A 37 -10.92 4.43 12.97
N ALA A 38 -10.46 5.29 12.06
CA ALA A 38 -9.21 5.05 11.34
C ALA A 38 -8.00 4.99 12.29
N GLN A 39 -7.99 5.84 13.33
CA GLN A 39 -6.93 5.83 14.34
C GLN A 39 -6.97 4.57 15.20
N GLN A 40 -8.16 4.09 15.58
CA GLN A 40 -8.33 2.86 16.35
C GLN A 40 -7.95 1.61 15.53
N LEU A 41 -8.45 1.52 14.29
CA LEU A 41 -8.07 0.44 13.37
C LEU A 41 -6.57 0.43 13.11
N ARG A 42 -5.96 1.61 13.00
CA ARG A 42 -4.52 1.75 12.85
C ARG A 42 -3.77 1.32 14.11
N HIS A 43 -4.28 1.64 15.29
CA HIS A 43 -3.71 1.22 16.56
C HIS A 43 -3.77 -0.31 16.71
N TRP A 44 -4.94 -0.91 16.53
CA TRP A 44 -5.09 -2.37 16.53
C TRP A 44 -4.25 -3.05 15.47
N PHE A 45 -4.17 -2.47 14.27
CA PHE A 45 -3.27 -2.98 13.24
C PHE A 45 -1.81 -2.95 13.72
N TYR A 46 -1.36 -1.87 14.37
CA TYR A 46 0.00 -1.80 14.90
C TYR A 46 0.25 -2.74 16.07
N GLU A 47 -0.70 -2.90 16.99
CA GLU A 47 -0.61 -3.87 18.08
C GLU A 47 -0.53 -5.28 17.52
N ASN A 48 -1.46 -5.66 16.64
CA ASN A 48 -1.47 -6.95 15.96
C ASN A 48 -0.17 -7.22 15.18
N LEU A 49 0.34 -6.21 14.47
CA LEU A 49 1.59 -6.34 13.73
C LEU A 49 2.80 -6.46 14.67
N SER A 50 2.78 -5.78 15.82
CA SER A 50 3.84 -5.85 16.85
C SER A 50 3.83 -7.15 17.63
N LEU A 51 2.66 -7.76 17.79
CA LEU A 51 2.46 -9.07 18.42
C LEU A 51 2.76 -10.24 17.45
N GLY A 52 3.20 -9.93 16.23
CA GLY A 52 3.53 -10.94 15.23
C GLY A 52 2.31 -11.73 14.74
N ILE A 53 1.10 -11.14 14.78
CA ILE A 53 -0.09 -11.79 14.25
C ILE A 53 0.19 -12.20 12.80
N PRO A 54 0.07 -13.50 12.49
CA PRO A 54 0.53 -14.04 11.23
C PRO A 54 -0.31 -13.46 10.09
N PHE A 55 0.36 -12.75 9.19
CA PHE A 55 -0.17 -12.52 7.84
C PHE A 55 -0.55 -13.88 7.24
N ARG A 56 -1.65 -13.94 6.48
CA ARG A 56 -2.17 -15.21 5.96
C ARG A 56 -1.22 -15.82 4.94
N SER A 57 -0.58 -14.98 4.14
CA SER A 57 0.41 -15.39 3.14
C SER A 57 1.42 -14.28 2.89
N ALA A 58 2.58 -14.64 2.33
CA ALA A 58 3.54 -13.64 1.86
C ALA A 58 2.93 -12.74 0.77
N ASP A 59 1.98 -13.24 -0.03
CA ASP A 59 1.29 -12.44 -1.05
C ASP A 59 0.49 -11.29 -0.46
N GLU A 60 -0.17 -11.48 0.70
CA GLU A 60 -0.86 -10.40 1.41
C GLU A 60 0.12 -9.26 1.77
N VAL A 61 1.30 -9.61 2.27
CA VAL A 61 2.35 -8.64 2.60
C VAL A 61 2.88 -7.95 1.34
N LYS A 62 2.96 -8.68 0.22
CA LYS A 62 3.36 -8.13 -1.08
C LYS A 62 2.35 -7.10 -1.58
N ASP A 63 1.06 -7.39 -1.47
CA ASP A 63 0.00 -6.48 -1.89
C ASP A 63 0.02 -5.18 -1.07
N VAL A 64 0.22 -5.31 0.24
CA VAL A 64 0.39 -4.15 1.15
C VAL A 64 1.64 -3.35 0.78
N LEU A 65 2.75 -4.01 0.45
CA LEU A 65 3.97 -3.36 -0.02
C LEU A 65 3.71 -2.56 -1.31
N PHE A 66 3.06 -3.14 -2.31
CA PHE A 66 2.70 -2.43 -3.55
C PHE A 66 1.79 -1.23 -3.27
N GLN A 67 0.83 -1.38 -2.36
CA GLN A 67 -0.06 -0.28 -1.98
C GLN A 67 0.69 0.86 -1.29
N VAL A 68 1.60 0.55 -0.37
CA VAL A 68 2.43 1.55 0.32
C VAL A 68 3.34 2.29 -0.66
N LEU A 69 4.02 1.56 -1.55
CA LEU A 69 4.89 2.16 -2.57
C LEU A 69 4.10 3.04 -3.56
N TYR A 70 2.87 2.63 -3.91
CA TYR A 70 1.98 3.48 -4.71
C TYR A 70 1.61 4.78 -3.98
N GLN A 71 1.37 4.75 -2.68
CA GLN A 71 1.11 5.98 -1.92
C GLN A 71 2.33 6.91 -1.91
N GLU A 72 3.56 6.37 -1.84
CA GLU A 72 4.78 7.17 -2.00
C GLU A 72 4.87 7.81 -3.40
N ILE A 73 4.41 7.12 -4.45
CA ILE A 73 4.31 7.68 -5.81
C ILE A 73 3.32 8.84 -5.87
N ILE A 74 2.13 8.69 -5.27
CA ILE A 74 1.13 9.75 -5.24
C ILE A 74 1.62 10.97 -4.46
N GLN A 75 2.26 10.75 -3.31
CA GLN A 75 2.85 11.84 -2.52
C GLN A 75 3.93 12.59 -3.31
N PHE A 76 4.79 11.87 -4.05
CA PHE A 76 5.77 12.48 -4.94
C PHE A 76 5.13 13.36 -6.02
N MET A 77 4.09 12.85 -6.70
CA MET A 77 3.35 13.62 -7.71
C MET A 77 2.72 14.89 -7.12
N GLN A 78 2.06 14.76 -5.96
CA GLN A 78 1.42 15.87 -5.28
C GLN A 78 2.43 16.92 -4.83
N PHE A 79 3.56 16.47 -4.27
CA PHE A 79 4.66 17.33 -3.88
C PHE A 79 5.17 18.15 -5.07
N TYR A 80 5.38 17.50 -6.22
CA TYR A 80 5.90 18.16 -7.41
C TYR A 80 4.90 19.18 -7.99
N CYS A 81 3.65 18.77 -8.20
CA CYS A 81 2.60 19.65 -8.75
C CYS A 81 2.26 20.83 -7.83
N ARG A 82 2.47 20.69 -6.51
CA ARG A 82 2.26 21.78 -5.54
C ARG A 82 3.11 23.01 -5.85
N THR A 83 4.32 22.83 -6.40
CA THR A 83 5.19 23.94 -6.80
C THR A 83 4.59 24.81 -7.91
N TRP A 84 3.62 24.28 -8.66
CA TRP A 84 2.91 24.97 -9.73
C TRP A 84 1.48 25.37 -9.35
N GLY A 85 1.05 25.15 -8.10
CA GLY A 85 -0.34 25.39 -7.68
C GLY A 85 -1.35 24.46 -8.34
N ILE A 86 -0.91 23.30 -8.85
CA ILE A 86 -1.76 22.32 -9.54
C ILE A 86 -2.11 21.18 -8.58
N GLN A 87 -3.38 20.82 -8.53
CA GLN A 87 -3.84 19.65 -7.79
C GLN A 87 -3.74 18.39 -8.64
N ILE A 88 -3.34 17.29 -8.00
CA ILE A 88 -3.33 15.94 -8.59
C ILE A 88 -3.62 14.91 -7.51
N ALA A 89 -4.25 13.79 -7.90
CA ALA A 89 -4.63 12.72 -6.99
C ALA A 89 -4.52 11.36 -7.68
N GLY A 90 -4.43 10.28 -6.91
CA GLY A 90 -4.45 8.92 -7.45
C GLY A 90 -5.84 8.53 -7.98
N SER A 91 -5.86 7.64 -8.99
CA SER A 91 -7.07 6.98 -9.48
C SER A 91 -6.81 5.47 -9.58
N SER A 92 -7.88 4.66 -9.51
CA SER A 92 -7.78 3.19 -9.64
C SER A 92 -7.07 2.77 -10.94
N ASN A 93 -7.42 3.40 -12.06
CA ASN A 93 -6.77 3.14 -13.35
C ASN A 93 -5.27 3.48 -13.38
N PHE A 94 -4.86 4.50 -12.62
CA PHE A 94 -3.47 4.88 -12.49
C PHE A 94 -2.71 3.97 -11.51
N GLN A 95 -3.38 3.50 -10.46
CA GLN A 95 -2.84 2.51 -9.52
C GLN A 95 -2.47 1.21 -10.24
N THR A 96 -3.39 0.64 -11.02
CA THR A 96 -3.14 -0.58 -11.80
C THR A 96 -1.97 -0.40 -12.76
N PHE A 97 -1.84 0.78 -13.36
CA PHE A 97 -0.70 1.11 -14.22
C PHE A 97 0.61 1.17 -13.43
N CYS A 98 0.64 1.84 -12.28
CA CYS A 98 1.81 1.90 -11.41
C CYS A 98 2.25 0.52 -10.91
N TYR A 99 1.30 -0.37 -10.60
CA TYR A 99 1.61 -1.73 -10.17
C TYR A 99 2.39 -2.48 -11.26
N ARG A 100 1.95 -2.38 -12.53
CA ARG A 100 2.66 -2.95 -13.68
C ARG A 100 4.04 -2.32 -13.89
N LEU A 101 4.20 -1.02 -13.60
CA LEU A 101 5.52 -0.38 -13.66
C LEU A 101 6.47 -0.95 -12.59
N MET A 102 5.99 -1.12 -11.35
CA MET A 102 6.77 -1.64 -10.22
C MET A 102 7.26 -3.08 -10.41
N ASP A 103 6.61 -3.86 -11.29
CA ASP A 103 7.09 -5.20 -11.66
C ASP A 103 8.42 -5.17 -12.42
N SER A 104 8.70 -4.09 -13.16
CA SER A 104 9.88 -3.99 -14.04
C SER A 104 10.86 -2.89 -13.64
N LEU A 105 10.39 -1.81 -13.01
CA LEU A 105 11.18 -0.62 -12.69
C LEU A 105 11.33 -0.44 -11.17
N ALA A 106 12.44 0.17 -10.77
CA ALA A 106 12.61 0.68 -9.41
C ALA A 106 11.73 1.92 -9.19
N ILE A 107 11.34 2.20 -7.94
CA ILE A 107 10.50 3.37 -7.62
C ILE A 107 11.19 4.68 -8.03
N GLY A 108 12.51 4.80 -7.86
CA GLY A 108 13.26 5.97 -8.30
C GLY A 108 13.24 6.18 -9.82
N GLN A 109 13.16 5.11 -10.61
CA GLN A 109 12.96 5.21 -12.06
C GLN A 109 11.54 5.68 -12.41
N ILE A 110 10.55 5.22 -11.64
CA ILE A 110 9.17 5.68 -11.78
C ILE A 110 9.07 7.18 -11.43
N TYR A 111 9.76 7.63 -10.37
CA TYR A 111 9.83 9.06 -10.03
C TYR A 111 10.42 9.89 -11.17
N TYR A 112 11.52 9.43 -11.78
CA TYR A 112 12.11 10.11 -12.93
C TYR A 112 11.13 10.24 -14.10
N LEU A 113 10.42 9.16 -14.45
CA LEU A 113 9.42 9.18 -15.52
C LEU A 113 8.27 10.14 -15.21
N ILE A 114 7.77 10.12 -13.97
CA ILE A 114 6.70 11.01 -13.50
C ILE A 114 7.14 12.46 -13.57
N GLN A 115 8.32 12.79 -13.07
CA GLN A 115 8.85 14.15 -13.11
C GLN A 115 8.94 14.64 -14.55
N THR A 116 9.56 13.86 -15.44
CA THR A 116 9.73 14.20 -16.85
C THR A 116 8.39 14.42 -17.55
N ALA A 117 7.42 13.54 -17.31
CA ALA A 117 6.08 13.65 -17.90
C ALA A 117 5.30 14.85 -17.36
N LEU A 118 5.38 15.12 -16.06
CA LEU A 118 4.73 16.28 -15.44
C LEU A 118 5.33 17.59 -15.95
N GLU A 119 6.66 17.69 -16.07
CA GLU A 119 7.32 18.87 -16.64
C GLU A 119 6.92 19.10 -18.09
N TYR A 120 6.85 18.03 -18.89
CA TYR A 120 6.38 18.10 -20.27
C TYR A 120 4.95 18.65 -20.34
N LEU A 121 4.02 18.06 -19.56
CA LEU A 121 2.62 18.49 -19.54
C LEU A 121 2.44 19.93 -19.04
N TYR A 122 3.25 20.35 -18.06
CA TYR A 122 3.25 21.71 -17.56
C TYR A 122 3.76 22.71 -18.60
N LYS A 123 4.88 22.42 -19.27
CA LYS A 123 5.42 23.25 -20.37
C LYS A 123 4.42 23.42 -21.51
N GLN A 124 3.65 22.37 -21.81
CA GLN A 124 2.58 22.40 -22.81
C GLN A 124 1.29 23.08 -22.33
N LYS A 125 1.23 23.54 -21.07
CA LYS A 125 0.03 24.11 -20.42
C LYS A 125 -1.19 23.18 -20.49
N ALA A 126 -0.96 21.86 -20.48
CA ALA A 126 -2.01 20.86 -20.58
C ALA A 126 -2.66 20.53 -19.22
N LEU A 127 -1.95 20.79 -18.11
CA LEU A 127 -2.44 20.54 -16.76
C LEU A 127 -3.44 21.60 -16.30
N GLN A 128 -4.52 21.15 -15.66
CA GLN A 128 -5.55 22.02 -15.09
C GLN A 128 -5.24 22.33 -13.60
N PRO A 129 -5.64 23.50 -13.07
CA PRO A 129 -5.43 23.82 -11.65
C PRO A 129 -6.08 22.83 -10.68
N ARG A 130 -7.27 22.31 -11.02
CA ARG A 130 -8.01 21.31 -10.23
C ARG A 130 -8.00 19.96 -10.94
N ASN A 131 -7.96 18.88 -10.17
CA ASN A 131 -7.98 17.51 -10.69
C ASN A 131 -9.41 16.94 -10.81
N GLU A 132 -10.32 17.69 -11.44
CA GLU A 132 -11.71 17.25 -11.56
C GLU A 132 -11.80 15.98 -12.41
N LYS A 133 -12.53 14.97 -11.92
CA LYS A 133 -12.66 13.64 -12.55
C LYS A 133 -11.31 13.00 -12.93
N PHE A 134 -10.25 13.31 -12.19
CA PHE A 134 -8.89 12.79 -12.40
C PHE A 134 -8.28 13.17 -13.76
N ILE A 135 -8.64 14.32 -14.35
CA ILE A 135 -8.15 14.73 -15.68
C ILE A 135 -6.63 14.81 -15.75
N ASN A 136 -5.96 15.42 -14.77
CA ASN A 136 -4.51 15.55 -14.74
C ASN A 136 -3.85 14.16 -14.58
N THR A 137 -4.43 13.30 -13.76
CA THR A 137 -3.96 11.93 -13.54
C THR A 137 -4.07 11.09 -14.82
N ASN A 138 -5.16 11.24 -15.57
CA ASN A 138 -5.37 10.52 -16.82
C ASN A 138 -4.42 11.01 -17.93
N LEU A 139 -4.19 12.33 -18.00
CA LEU A 139 -3.18 12.91 -18.90
C LEU A 139 -1.79 12.37 -18.59
N LEU A 140 -1.39 12.43 -17.31
CA LEU A 140 -0.11 11.90 -16.86
C LEU A 140 0.04 10.41 -17.21
N LYS A 141 -0.98 9.61 -16.91
CA LYS A 141 -0.99 8.18 -17.23
C LYS A 141 -0.72 7.94 -18.72
N LYS A 142 -1.46 8.63 -19.61
CA LYS A 142 -1.32 8.47 -21.06
C LYS A 142 0.07 8.87 -21.54
N THR A 143 0.64 9.96 -21.01
CA THR A 143 2.01 10.38 -21.34
C THR A 143 3.04 9.35 -20.87
N LEU A 144 2.87 8.79 -19.67
CA LEU A 144 3.76 7.75 -19.14
C LEU A 144 3.68 6.44 -19.93
N GLU A 145 2.49 6.04 -20.37
CA GLU A 145 2.30 4.88 -21.26
C GLU A 145 3.11 5.06 -22.55
N GLN A 146 2.98 6.23 -23.20
CA GLN A 146 3.75 6.56 -24.41
C GLN A 146 5.26 6.56 -24.17
N TYR A 147 5.72 7.16 -23.06
CA TYR A 147 7.15 7.15 -22.71
C TYR A 147 7.66 5.73 -22.47
N ARG A 148 6.85 4.89 -21.82
CA ARG A 148 7.21 3.50 -21.54
C ARG A 148 7.30 2.67 -22.81
N GLU A 149 6.32 2.79 -23.70
CA GLU A 149 6.29 2.11 -25.00
C GLU A 149 7.50 2.48 -25.85
N ARG A 150 7.81 3.77 -25.95
CA ARG A 150 9.00 4.26 -26.66
C ARG A 150 10.30 3.76 -26.04
N ALA A 151 10.43 3.84 -24.72
CA ALA A 151 11.61 3.36 -24.02
C ALA A 151 11.84 1.85 -24.24
N LEU A 152 10.78 1.05 -24.37
CA LEU A 152 10.89 -0.38 -24.71
C LEU A 152 11.30 -0.61 -26.17
N ALA A 153 10.67 0.09 -27.11
CA ALA A 153 10.97 -0.04 -28.54
C ALA A 153 12.41 0.40 -28.86
N GLU A 154 12.84 1.51 -28.25
CA GLU A 154 14.13 2.15 -28.48
C GLU A 154 15.21 1.68 -27.49
N LYS A 155 14.88 0.77 -26.56
CA LYS A 155 15.77 0.23 -25.51
C LYS A 155 16.47 1.29 -24.66
N TRP A 156 15.75 2.34 -24.28
CA TRP A 156 16.29 3.40 -23.43
C TRP A 156 16.48 2.92 -21.99
N GLU A 157 17.63 3.28 -21.40
CA GLU A 157 17.83 3.13 -19.96
C GLU A 157 17.09 4.24 -19.22
N THR A 158 16.16 3.85 -18.33
CA THR A 158 15.45 4.82 -17.49
C THR A 158 16.35 5.24 -16.34
N SER A 159 16.66 6.54 -16.29
CA SER A 159 17.45 7.12 -15.20
C SER A 159 16.75 6.96 -13.85
N MET A 160 17.54 6.92 -12.78
CA MET A 160 17.03 6.86 -11.42
C MET A 160 16.97 8.26 -10.82
N LEU A 161 15.85 8.62 -10.23
CA LEU A 161 15.71 9.79 -9.38
C LEU A 161 15.61 9.36 -7.91
N PRO A 162 16.50 9.80 -7.01
CA PRO A 162 16.37 9.51 -5.59
C PRO A 162 15.12 10.19 -5.03
N ARG A 163 14.57 9.63 -3.94
CA ARG A 163 13.44 10.22 -3.24
C ARG A 163 13.83 11.62 -2.74
N PRO A 164 13.01 12.67 -3.00
CA PRO A 164 13.29 13.99 -2.46
C PRO A 164 13.28 14.00 -0.91
N HIS A 165 14.35 14.51 -0.30
CA HIS A 165 14.54 14.55 1.16
C HIS A 165 13.47 15.37 1.90
N ASN A 166 12.81 16.29 1.20
CA ASN A 166 11.77 17.17 1.72
C ASN A 166 10.38 16.55 1.75
N ILE A 167 10.19 15.35 1.19
CA ILE A 167 8.94 14.60 1.33
C ILE A 167 9.04 13.79 2.62
N PRO A 168 8.18 14.00 3.62
CA PRO A 168 8.23 13.22 4.84
C PRO A 168 7.94 11.76 4.54
N TYR A 169 8.64 10.84 5.22
CA TYR A 169 8.34 9.42 5.10
C TYR A 169 6.99 9.14 5.76
N SER A 170 6.06 8.49 5.06
CA SER A 170 4.79 8.10 5.70
C SER A 170 5.10 7.18 6.89
N LYS A 171 4.45 7.42 8.05
CA LYS A 171 4.60 6.55 9.23
C LYS A 171 4.29 5.09 8.91
N MET A 172 3.37 4.84 7.97
CA MET A 172 3.05 3.47 7.55
C MET A 172 4.17 2.85 6.72
N SER A 173 4.75 3.62 5.79
CA SER A 173 5.94 3.22 5.05
C SER A 173 7.09 2.92 6.02
N TYR A 174 7.29 3.77 7.04
CA TYR A 174 8.35 3.59 8.04
C TYR A 174 8.24 2.25 8.76
N ILE A 175 7.02 1.94 9.23
CA ILE A 175 6.77 0.74 10.01
C ILE A 175 6.88 -0.49 9.12
N LEU A 176 6.25 -0.49 7.95
CA LEU A 176 6.31 -1.63 7.04
C LEU A 176 7.74 -1.90 6.55
N LEU A 177 8.41 -0.88 6.01
CA LEU A 177 9.71 -1.05 5.37
C LEU A 177 10.81 -1.27 6.42
N ASN A 178 10.97 -0.34 7.36
CA ASN A 178 12.11 -0.38 8.29
C ASN A 178 11.89 -1.34 9.47
N ARG A 179 10.69 -1.40 10.05
CA ARG A 179 10.44 -2.17 11.28
C ARG A 179 10.01 -3.61 11.00
N PHE A 180 9.12 -3.81 10.02
CA PHE A 180 8.57 -5.13 9.73
C PHE A 180 9.42 -5.90 8.72
N LEU A 181 9.72 -5.31 7.57
CA LEU A 181 10.49 -5.97 6.50
C LEU A 181 12.01 -5.88 6.70
N GLY A 182 12.47 -4.92 7.51
CA GLY A 182 13.90 -4.66 7.74
C GLY A 182 14.62 -4.15 6.48
N TYR A 183 13.89 -3.43 5.63
CA TYR A 183 14.39 -2.78 4.42
C TYR A 183 14.67 -1.31 4.65
N ASP A 184 15.78 -0.84 4.11
CA ASP A 184 16.20 0.56 4.08
C ASP A 184 15.67 1.26 2.81
N GLU A 185 16.23 2.43 2.50
CA GLU A 185 15.89 3.18 1.28
C GLU A 185 16.27 2.46 -0.03
N GLN A 186 16.96 1.30 0.02
CA GLN A 186 17.27 0.54 -1.20
C GLN A 186 16.02 0.03 -1.93
N ILE A 187 14.87 -0.06 -1.25
CA ILE A 187 13.58 -0.40 -1.88
C ILE A 187 13.24 0.58 -3.02
N PHE A 188 13.75 1.82 -2.99
CA PHE A 188 13.54 2.81 -4.03
C PHE A 188 14.53 2.70 -5.21
N VAL A 189 15.67 2.05 -4.98
CA VAL A 189 16.82 2.00 -5.90
C VAL A 189 16.77 0.76 -6.80
N GLN A 190 16.16 -0.33 -6.31
CA GLN A 190 16.03 -1.58 -7.06
C GLN A 190 14.56 -1.93 -7.36
N PRO A 191 14.29 -2.73 -8.40
CA PRO A 191 12.95 -3.25 -8.65
C PRO A 191 12.39 -4.06 -7.47
N VAL A 192 11.09 -3.96 -7.23
CA VAL A 192 10.41 -4.56 -6.08
C VAL A 192 10.62 -6.08 -6.05
N TRP A 193 10.63 -6.76 -7.19
CA TRP A 193 10.85 -8.21 -7.25
C TRP A 193 12.22 -8.65 -6.74
N LYS A 194 13.27 -7.83 -6.92
CA LYS A 194 14.62 -8.14 -6.38
C LYS A 194 14.63 -8.06 -4.87
N ALA A 195 13.99 -7.04 -4.32
CA ALA A 195 13.80 -6.91 -2.88
C ALA A 195 12.96 -8.07 -2.34
N TRP A 196 11.86 -8.39 -3.03
CA TRP A 196 10.92 -9.44 -2.66
C TRP A 196 11.58 -10.82 -2.55
N ARG A 197 12.47 -11.19 -3.49
CA ARG A 197 13.20 -12.48 -3.43
C ARG A 197 13.97 -12.70 -2.12
N LYS A 198 14.39 -11.64 -1.43
CA LYS A 198 15.07 -11.73 -0.13
C LYS A 198 14.08 -11.77 1.04
N ILE A 199 12.91 -11.15 0.89
CA ILE A 199 11.86 -11.02 1.92
C ILE A 199 11.02 -12.30 2.00
N GLU A 200 10.57 -12.76 0.83
CA GLU A 200 9.58 -13.81 0.67
C GLU A 200 9.93 -15.10 1.43
N PRO A 201 11.18 -15.63 1.41
CA PRO A 201 11.51 -16.85 2.15
C PRO A 201 11.31 -16.70 3.66
N ARG A 202 11.64 -15.52 4.22
CA ARG A 202 11.45 -15.23 5.65
C ARG A 202 9.96 -15.17 5.99
N LEU A 203 9.16 -14.56 5.14
CA LEU A 203 7.71 -14.49 5.37
C LEU A 203 7.05 -15.87 5.24
N ASN A 204 7.44 -16.63 4.21
CA ASN A 204 6.96 -17.99 4.00
C ASN A 204 7.32 -18.94 5.14
N PHE A 205 8.45 -18.72 5.82
CA PHE A 205 8.78 -19.47 7.03
C PHE A 205 7.72 -19.29 8.13
N TYR A 206 7.17 -18.08 8.31
CA TYR A 206 6.14 -17.80 9.32
C TYR A 206 4.72 -18.11 8.85
N SER A 207 4.42 -18.02 7.54
CA SER A 207 3.07 -18.28 7.01
C SER A 207 2.83 -19.74 6.60
N VAL A 208 3.86 -20.46 6.14
CA VAL A 208 3.74 -21.88 5.76
C VAL A 208 3.90 -22.73 7.01
N LYS A 209 2.84 -22.78 7.82
CA LYS A 209 2.74 -23.73 8.92
C LYS A 209 2.66 -25.13 8.32
N ARG A 210 3.67 -25.98 8.58
CA ARG A 210 3.68 -27.40 8.21
C ARG A 210 3.62 -28.23 9.47
N CYS A 211 2.88 -29.34 9.41
CA CYS A 211 2.95 -30.34 10.46
C CYS A 211 4.38 -30.85 10.62
N MET A 212 4.96 -30.78 11.82
CA MET A 212 6.31 -31.27 12.09
C MET A 212 6.45 -32.79 11.86
N HIS A 213 5.35 -33.53 12.01
CA HIS A 213 5.35 -34.98 11.89
C HIS A 213 5.19 -35.50 10.45
N CYS A 214 4.36 -34.87 9.61
CA CYS A 214 4.04 -35.39 8.27
C CYS A 214 4.26 -34.39 7.12
N GLY A 215 4.69 -33.16 7.43
CA GLY A 215 4.94 -32.12 6.43
C GLY A 215 3.68 -31.58 5.73
N SER A 216 2.48 -31.98 6.16
CA SER A 216 1.22 -31.51 5.58
C SER A 216 0.96 -30.05 5.92
N ASN A 217 0.41 -29.30 4.96
CA ASN A 217 -0.04 -27.92 5.15
C ASN A 217 -1.49 -27.84 5.68
N ASP A 218 -2.17 -28.98 5.77
CA ASP A 218 -3.56 -29.08 6.24
C ASP A 218 -3.58 -29.07 7.77
N LEU A 219 -3.55 -27.85 8.33
CA LEU A 219 -3.52 -27.56 9.75
C LEU A 219 -4.73 -26.72 10.15
N SER A 220 -5.40 -27.09 11.23
CA SER A 220 -6.34 -26.22 11.93
C SER A 220 -5.63 -25.52 13.08
N VAL A 221 -5.83 -24.21 13.19
CA VAL A 221 -5.32 -23.39 14.30
C VAL A 221 -6.39 -23.31 15.36
N ASP A 222 -6.06 -23.67 16.59
CA ASP A 222 -6.92 -23.48 17.76
C ASP A 222 -6.27 -22.44 18.67
N TYR A 223 -7.02 -21.39 18.97
CA TYR A 223 -6.57 -20.29 19.84
C TYR A 223 -7.17 -20.52 21.21
N ASP A 224 -6.35 -20.96 22.16
CA ASP A 224 -6.79 -21.12 23.54
C ASP A 224 -6.61 -19.79 24.30
N ALA A 225 -7.49 -19.51 25.26
CA ALA A 225 -7.53 -18.24 25.99
C ALA A 225 -6.40 -18.09 27.03
N ALA A 226 -5.52 -19.09 27.14
CA ALA A 226 -4.53 -19.25 28.22
C ALA A 226 -3.06 -19.28 27.72
N ASP A 227 -2.72 -18.39 26.77
CA ASP A 227 -1.35 -18.08 26.33
C ASP A 227 -0.62 -19.11 25.44
N TYR A 228 -1.36 -19.93 24.69
CA TYR A 228 -0.75 -20.76 23.65
C TYR A 228 -1.66 -20.94 22.44
N VAL A 229 -1.03 -21.11 21.28
CA VAL A 229 -1.67 -21.42 20.01
C VAL A 229 -1.39 -22.87 19.67
N SER A 230 -2.44 -23.65 19.44
CA SER A 230 -2.30 -25.05 19.02
C SER A 230 -2.48 -25.19 17.52
N LEU A 231 -1.61 -25.96 16.87
CA LEU A 231 -1.75 -26.37 15.48
C LEU A 231 -2.06 -27.85 15.43
N ILE A 232 -3.24 -28.21 14.91
CA ILE A 232 -3.66 -29.61 14.77
C ILE A 232 -3.60 -29.98 13.29
N CYS A 233 -2.80 -30.98 12.95
CA CYS A 233 -2.74 -31.49 11.60
C CYS A 233 -3.96 -32.35 11.27
N GLN A 234 -4.72 -31.98 10.25
CA GLN A 234 -5.91 -32.75 9.85
C GLN A 234 -5.55 -34.13 9.28
N ARG A 235 -4.34 -34.28 8.73
CA ARG A 235 -3.89 -35.51 8.06
C ARG A 235 -3.32 -36.57 9.01
N CYS A 236 -2.51 -36.17 9.99
CA CYS A 236 -1.88 -37.11 10.94
C CYS A 236 -2.32 -36.92 12.39
N LYS A 237 -3.22 -35.95 12.65
CA LYS A 237 -3.75 -35.61 13.98
C LYS A 237 -2.69 -35.22 15.01
N HIS A 238 -1.46 -34.97 14.57
CA HIS A 238 -0.40 -34.41 15.40
C HIS A 238 -0.77 -32.98 15.81
N GLN A 239 -0.50 -32.64 17.07
CA GLN A 239 -0.80 -31.35 17.66
C GLN A 239 0.50 -30.72 18.17
N ASP A 240 0.80 -29.53 17.65
CA ASP A 240 1.93 -28.71 18.06
C ASP A 240 1.42 -27.53 18.89
N HIS A 241 2.04 -27.25 20.04
CA HIS A 241 1.68 -26.12 20.91
C HIS A 241 2.78 -25.05 20.84
N TYR A 242 2.38 -23.80 20.58
CA TYR A 242 3.26 -22.64 20.54
C TYR A 242 2.85 -21.70 21.67
N PHE A 243 3.66 -21.61 22.71
CA PHE A 243 3.46 -20.68 23.81
C PHE A 243 3.78 -19.25 23.35
N THR A 244 2.95 -18.29 23.73
CA THR A 244 3.08 -16.88 23.28
C THR A 244 3.91 -16.00 24.22
N HIS A 245 4.71 -16.61 25.11
CA HIS A 245 5.60 -15.95 26.09
C HIS A 245 7.06 -16.02 25.68
#